data_AF-C0EGG1-F1
#
_entry.id   AF-C0EGG1-F1
#
_cell.length_a   1.000
_cell.length_b   1.000
_cell.length_c   1.000
_cell.angle_alpha   90.00
_cell.angle_beta   90.00
_cell.angle_gamma   90.00
#
_symmetry.space_group_name_H-M   'P 1'
#
loop_
_entity.id
_entity.type
_entity.pdbx_description
1 polymer ?
#
loop_
_entity_poly.entity_id
_entity_poly.type
_entity_poly.pdbx_seq_one_letter_code
_entity_poly.pdbx_strand_id
1 'polypeptide(L)'
;MDSAHKWAFMTAYNTAVATRDSMTASQDAVDQACSALETAISVLEGLQPDKTALDELIQEAEALEPGDYQDFGAVEAALKEAKQVSENPFATQLQIEAAASALREAIDSLKPVEEPTDTDKTIFNKVIEKAEALKLTDEFSNAIASVQASFNAALDAAREVSSDAAATEKEVQDAWITLMTEIHKLGLQQGNKDALRENYELYKELNLDLYIDNDAKENFITALANAEAMLDNNDAVQSEVDAVNDALVAAANALTRRGDKSALQTLVDSTLGFEKDSYAVGWEAFETARNAANAVLADKDATQEEVNTATDVLLKAMLELRYKADKELLNKVIASARTLDLSGYTVQSVETFQAALNAAQQVSDNEALSQDDQAVVDKALSDLTKAIQELKNQDGTLAKLSVNGDGGITRSAKTGEAVPVAAVGLLLAAGSLAFAKRRKKL
;
A
#
# COMPACT_ATOMS: atom_id res chain seq x y z
N MET A 1 -91.17 26.47 9.57
CA MET A 1 -92.64 26.32 9.48
C MET A 1 -93.26 26.57 10.85
N ASP A 2 -94.02 27.65 10.99
CA ASP A 2 -94.74 27.97 12.22
C ASP A 2 -95.93 27.00 12.45
N SER A 3 -96.24 26.73 13.72
CA SER A 3 -97.25 25.78 14.19
C SER A 3 -98.66 26.08 13.65
N ALA A 4 -98.95 27.36 13.36
CA ALA A 4 -100.23 27.79 12.81
C ALA A 4 -100.49 27.22 11.39
N HIS A 5 -99.47 27.17 10.53
CA HIS A 5 -99.61 26.71 9.15
C HIS A 5 -99.75 25.18 9.07
N LYS A 6 -99.00 24.45 9.92
CA LYS A 6 -99.17 22.99 10.09
C LYS A 6 -100.57 22.65 10.60
N TRP A 7 -101.08 23.43 11.54
CA TRP A 7 -102.43 23.25 12.07
C TRP A 7 -103.51 23.54 11.03
N ALA A 8 -103.36 24.60 10.22
CA ALA A 8 -104.28 24.93 9.15
C ALA A 8 -104.34 23.84 8.06
N PHE A 9 -103.18 23.31 7.63
CA PHE A 9 -103.14 22.21 6.67
C PHE A 9 -103.73 20.92 7.24
N MET A 10 -103.38 20.54 8.48
CA MET A 10 -103.97 19.35 9.12
C MET A 10 -105.48 19.48 9.30
N THR A 11 -105.97 20.69 9.60
CA THR A 11 -107.41 20.94 9.70
C THR A 11 -108.09 20.80 8.34
N ALA A 12 -107.52 21.36 7.28
CA ALA A 12 -108.03 21.21 5.92
C ALA A 12 -107.98 19.74 5.45
N TYR A 13 -106.89 19.03 5.74
CA TYR A 13 -106.72 17.60 5.44
C TYR A 13 -107.74 16.73 6.16
N ASN A 14 -107.91 16.91 7.47
CA ASN A 14 -108.90 16.15 8.24
C ASN A 14 -110.33 16.45 7.78
N THR A 15 -110.62 17.70 7.39
CA THR A 15 -111.92 18.08 6.83
C THR A 15 -112.16 17.41 5.48
N ALA A 16 -111.17 17.39 4.59
CA ALA A 16 -111.25 16.69 3.30
C ALA A 16 -111.44 15.17 3.46
N VAL A 17 -110.73 14.55 4.41
CA VAL A 17 -110.90 13.12 4.74
C VAL A 17 -112.31 12.83 5.26
N ALA A 18 -112.82 13.65 6.18
CA ALA A 18 -114.17 13.48 6.72
C ALA A 18 -115.26 13.66 5.65
N THR A 19 -115.08 14.60 4.72
CA THR A 19 -116.01 14.80 3.59
C THR A 19 -115.96 13.63 2.60
N ARG A 20 -114.77 13.10 2.29
CA ARG A 20 -114.59 11.92 1.43
C ARG A 20 -115.29 10.68 1.99
N ASP A 21 -115.22 10.47 3.30
CA ASP A 21 -115.74 9.26 3.96
C ASP A 21 -117.25 9.32 4.24
N SER A 22 -117.91 10.42 3.91
CA SER A 22 -119.36 10.61 4.10
C SER A 22 -120.18 10.09 2.91
N MET A 23 -121.12 9.17 3.16
CA MET A 23 -122.02 8.59 2.13
C MET A 23 -123.12 9.55 1.65
N THR A 24 -123.26 10.73 2.28
CA THR A 24 -124.32 11.71 2.00
C THR A 24 -123.79 13.11 1.72
N ALA A 25 -122.47 13.28 1.56
CA ALA A 25 -121.88 14.57 1.25
C ALA A 25 -122.40 15.12 -0.09
N SER A 26 -122.73 16.41 -0.12
CA SER A 26 -123.08 17.11 -1.35
C SER A 26 -121.83 17.44 -2.17
N GLN A 27 -121.98 17.63 -3.48
CA GLN A 27 -120.89 18.06 -4.35
C GLN A 27 -120.26 19.38 -3.86
N ASP A 28 -121.08 20.32 -3.38
CA ASP A 28 -120.62 21.61 -2.85
C ASP A 28 -119.70 21.45 -1.62
N ALA A 29 -119.95 20.46 -0.77
CA ALA A 29 -119.09 20.16 0.38
C ALA A 29 -117.75 19.54 -0.05
N VAL A 30 -117.74 18.72 -1.10
CA VAL A 30 -116.52 18.14 -1.68
C VAL A 30 -115.66 19.23 -2.31
N ASP A 31 -116.27 20.13 -3.09
CA ASP A 31 -115.56 21.21 -3.78
C ASP A 31 -114.96 22.21 -2.77
N GLN A 32 -115.69 22.56 -1.71
CA GLN A 32 -115.15 23.41 -0.63
C GLN A 32 -113.98 22.75 0.12
N ALA A 33 -114.08 21.45 0.42
CA ALA A 33 -113.01 20.74 1.10
C ALA A 33 -111.76 20.60 0.21
N CYS A 34 -111.93 20.38 -1.10
CA CYS A 34 -110.83 20.35 -2.06
C CYS A 34 -110.16 21.72 -2.18
N SER A 35 -110.96 22.79 -2.33
CA SER A 35 -110.45 24.16 -2.41
C SER A 35 -109.72 24.59 -1.13
N ALA A 36 -110.23 24.21 0.05
CA ALA A 36 -109.57 24.48 1.32
C ALA A 36 -108.24 23.71 1.46
N LEU A 37 -108.18 22.47 0.97
CA LEU A 37 -106.97 21.67 0.94
C LEU A 37 -105.94 22.25 -0.05
N GLU A 38 -106.37 22.61 -1.26
CA GLU A 38 -105.54 23.27 -2.27
C GLU A 38 -104.99 24.61 -1.79
N THR A 39 -105.83 25.41 -1.12
CA THR A 39 -105.40 26.68 -0.50
C THR A 39 -104.37 26.43 0.59
N ALA A 40 -104.59 25.42 1.45
CA ALA A 40 -103.64 25.09 2.50
C ALA A 40 -102.31 24.52 1.94
N ILE A 41 -102.36 23.73 0.87
CA ILE A 41 -101.17 23.25 0.13
C ILE A 41 -100.42 24.44 -0.47
N SER A 42 -101.11 25.33 -1.18
CA SER A 42 -100.52 26.52 -1.81
C SER A 42 -99.86 27.45 -0.78
N VAL A 43 -100.45 27.61 0.40
CA VAL A 43 -99.84 28.37 1.51
C VAL A 43 -98.58 27.69 2.06
N LEU A 44 -98.53 26.35 2.13
CA LEU A 44 -97.30 25.64 2.53
C LEU A 44 -96.23 25.71 1.44
N GLU A 45 -96.60 25.65 0.17
CA GLU A 45 -95.71 25.83 -0.98
C GLU A 45 -95.15 27.26 -1.05
N GLY A 46 -95.90 28.27 -0.59
CA GLY A 46 -95.46 29.67 -0.49
C GLY A 46 -94.55 30.01 0.71
N LEU A 47 -94.28 29.06 1.62
CA LEU A 47 -93.44 29.25 2.81
C LEU A 47 -91.98 28.80 2.63
N GLN A 48 -91.51 28.74 1.38
CA GLN A 48 -90.12 28.39 1.09
C GLN A 48 -89.17 29.40 1.74
N PRO A 49 -88.10 28.94 2.41
CA PRO A 49 -87.12 29.86 2.97
C PRO A 49 -86.42 30.64 1.86
N ASP A 50 -86.07 31.90 2.15
CA ASP A 50 -85.42 32.80 1.20
C ASP A 50 -84.00 32.31 0.89
N LYS A 51 -83.71 32.16 -0.41
CA LYS A 51 -82.41 31.70 -0.94
C LYS A 51 -81.60 32.80 -1.58
N THR A 52 -82.12 34.02 -1.65
CA THR A 52 -81.51 35.15 -2.37
C THR A 52 -80.04 35.33 -1.98
N ALA A 53 -79.73 35.29 -0.68
CA ALA A 53 -78.36 35.44 -0.19
C ALA A 53 -77.43 34.25 -0.55
N LEU A 54 -77.96 33.03 -0.64
CA LEU A 54 -77.18 31.87 -1.10
C LEU A 54 -76.92 31.96 -2.60
N ASP A 55 -77.91 32.38 -3.38
CA ASP A 55 -77.80 32.54 -4.83
C ASP A 55 -76.83 33.67 -5.23
N GLU A 56 -76.82 34.78 -4.49
CA GLU A 56 -75.84 35.86 -4.64
C GLU A 56 -74.40 35.37 -4.37
N LEU A 57 -74.20 34.58 -3.31
CA LEU A 57 -72.89 34.05 -2.95
C LEU A 57 -72.40 32.99 -3.96
N ILE A 58 -73.32 32.21 -4.55
CA ILE A 58 -73.01 31.31 -5.67
C ILE A 58 -72.52 32.12 -6.87
N GLN A 59 -73.19 33.23 -7.22
CA GLN A 59 -72.74 34.09 -8.33
C GLN A 59 -71.37 34.71 -8.04
N GLU A 60 -71.11 35.15 -6.81
CA GLU A 60 -69.81 35.68 -6.40
C GLU A 60 -68.71 34.62 -6.56
N ALA A 61 -68.94 33.40 -6.07
CA ALA A 61 -68.00 32.29 -6.22
C ALA A 61 -67.76 31.88 -7.68
N GLU A 62 -68.80 31.91 -8.52
CA GLU A 62 -68.70 31.61 -9.95
C GLU A 62 -67.95 32.69 -10.75
N ALA A 63 -67.89 33.91 -10.23
CA ALA A 63 -67.17 35.03 -10.86
C ALA A 63 -65.66 35.02 -10.54
N LEU A 64 -65.22 34.16 -9.60
CA LEU A 64 -63.81 34.00 -9.30
C LEU A 64 -63.12 33.17 -10.38
N GLU A 65 -61.98 33.65 -10.87
CA GLU A 65 -61.14 32.92 -11.82
C GLU A 65 -60.22 31.97 -11.05
N PRO A 66 -60.35 30.63 -11.20
CA PRO A 66 -59.57 29.67 -10.40
C PRO A 66 -58.05 29.81 -10.56
N GLY A 67 -57.57 30.38 -11.66
CA GLY A 67 -56.15 30.62 -11.93
C GLY A 67 -55.52 31.72 -11.08
N ASP A 68 -56.32 32.60 -10.48
CA ASP A 68 -55.85 33.76 -9.72
C ASP A 68 -55.62 33.44 -8.24
N TYR A 69 -55.95 32.22 -7.78
CA TYR A 69 -55.90 31.84 -6.38
C TYR A 69 -55.24 30.48 -6.16
N GLN A 70 -54.49 30.36 -5.07
CA GLN A 70 -53.94 29.09 -4.60
C GLN A 70 -55.05 28.24 -3.96
N ASP A 71 -54.96 26.92 -4.12
CA ASP A 71 -55.81 25.94 -3.43
C ASP A 71 -57.34 26.12 -3.65
N PHE A 72 -57.76 26.48 -4.87
CA PHE A 72 -59.16 26.78 -5.22
C PHE A 72 -60.16 25.61 -5.04
N GLY A 73 -59.67 24.38 -4.84
CA GLY A 73 -60.50 23.17 -4.74
C GLY A 73 -61.53 23.19 -3.58
N ALA A 74 -61.27 23.93 -2.50
CA ALA A 74 -62.23 24.09 -1.40
C ALA A 74 -63.48 24.89 -1.83
N VAL A 75 -63.29 25.92 -2.66
CA VAL A 75 -64.38 26.74 -3.21
C VAL A 75 -65.20 25.94 -4.21
N GLU A 76 -64.57 25.14 -5.07
CA GLU A 76 -65.29 24.26 -6.01
C GLU A 76 -66.21 23.27 -5.29
N ALA A 77 -65.73 22.67 -4.21
CA ALA A 77 -66.50 21.72 -3.41
C ALA A 77 -67.69 22.40 -2.72
N ALA A 78 -67.46 23.53 -2.05
CA ALA A 78 -68.51 24.29 -1.36
C ALA A 78 -69.54 24.87 -2.34
N LEU A 79 -69.10 25.32 -3.52
CA LEU A 79 -69.98 25.84 -4.58
C LEU A 79 -70.91 24.76 -5.12
N LYS A 80 -70.42 23.53 -5.28
CA LYS A 80 -71.23 22.39 -5.70
C LYS A 80 -72.33 22.07 -4.68
N GLU A 81 -72.00 22.07 -3.38
CA GLU A 81 -72.98 21.84 -2.32
C GLU A 81 -74.00 22.99 -2.22
N ALA A 82 -73.55 24.23 -2.35
CA ALA A 82 -74.41 25.41 -2.37
C ALA A 82 -75.43 25.37 -3.52
N LYS A 83 -75.01 24.98 -4.73
CA LYS A 83 -75.92 24.80 -5.88
C LYS A 83 -76.96 23.72 -5.64
N GLN A 84 -76.57 22.58 -5.06
CA GLN A 84 -77.52 21.52 -4.72
C GLN A 84 -78.58 21.97 -3.70
N VAL A 85 -78.19 22.79 -2.72
CA VAL A 85 -79.12 23.36 -1.74
C VAL A 85 -80.01 24.43 -2.38
N SER A 86 -79.47 25.24 -3.28
CA SER A 86 -80.24 26.23 -4.05
C SER A 86 -81.29 25.57 -4.97
N GLU A 87 -80.94 24.50 -5.68
CA GLU A 87 -81.85 23.78 -6.58
C GLU A 87 -82.91 22.95 -5.84
N ASN A 88 -82.70 22.61 -4.56
CA ASN A 88 -83.62 21.79 -3.79
C ASN A 88 -84.86 22.59 -3.31
N PRO A 89 -86.07 22.34 -3.85
CA PRO A 89 -87.29 23.10 -3.50
C PRO A 89 -87.82 22.80 -2.09
N PHE A 90 -87.14 21.98 -1.30
CA PHE A 90 -87.48 21.68 0.09
C PHE A 90 -86.31 21.92 1.06
N ALA A 91 -85.27 22.65 0.61
CA ALA A 91 -84.16 23.02 1.46
C ALA A 91 -84.65 23.77 2.71
N THR A 92 -84.20 23.34 3.87
CA THR A 92 -84.52 24.02 5.14
C THR A 92 -83.66 25.27 5.31
N GLN A 93 -84.14 26.23 6.10
CA GLN A 93 -83.36 27.45 6.44
C GLN A 93 -81.95 27.10 6.97
N LEU A 94 -81.85 26.07 7.80
CA LEU A 94 -80.57 25.61 8.36
C LEU A 94 -79.62 25.06 7.27
N GLN A 95 -80.15 24.37 6.26
CA GLN A 95 -79.33 23.88 5.14
C GLN A 95 -78.86 25.02 4.24
N ILE A 96 -79.71 26.03 4.01
CA ILE A 96 -79.38 27.23 3.24
C ILE A 96 -78.29 28.03 3.96
N GLU A 97 -78.44 28.25 5.27
CA GLU A 97 -77.44 28.94 6.09
C GLU A 97 -76.13 28.17 6.19
N ALA A 98 -76.18 26.84 6.35
CA ALA A 98 -74.98 26.00 6.39
C ALA A 98 -74.21 26.05 5.07
N ALA A 99 -74.92 25.94 3.93
CA ALA A 99 -74.30 26.03 2.61
C ALA A 99 -73.73 27.42 2.33
N ALA A 100 -74.42 28.49 2.73
CA ALA A 100 -73.93 29.86 2.59
C ALA A 100 -72.70 30.12 3.47
N SER A 101 -72.67 29.60 4.71
CA SER A 101 -71.50 29.73 5.58
C SER A 101 -70.30 28.98 5.02
N ALA A 102 -70.49 27.73 4.58
CA ALA A 102 -69.41 26.92 4.02
C ALA A 102 -68.81 27.52 2.75
N LEU A 103 -69.65 28.03 1.85
CA LEU A 103 -69.18 28.70 0.64
C LEU A 103 -68.43 30.00 0.95
N ARG A 104 -68.92 30.79 1.91
CA ARG A 104 -68.23 32.03 2.30
C ARG A 104 -66.90 31.78 2.99
N GLU A 105 -66.84 30.82 3.91
CA GLU A 105 -65.58 30.43 4.56
C GLU A 105 -64.54 29.94 3.55
N ALA A 106 -64.98 29.21 2.51
CA ALA A 106 -64.10 28.77 1.44
C ALA A 106 -63.56 29.95 0.62
N ILE A 107 -64.42 30.93 0.28
CA ILE A 107 -64.02 32.16 -0.44
C ILE A 107 -63.08 33.01 0.42
N ASP A 108 -63.42 33.25 1.69
CA ASP A 108 -62.63 34.07 2.62
C ASP A 108 -61.25 33.46 2.92
N SER A 109 -61.10 32.14 2.73
CA SER A 109 -59.84 31.42 2.90
C SER A 109 -58.96 31.41 1.65
N LEU A 110 -59.44 31.93 0.51
CA LEU A 110 -58.66 32.00 -0.71
C LEU A 110 -57.45 32.90 -0.54
N LYS A 111 -56.32 32.45 -1.09
CA LYS A 111 -55.09 33.22 -1.17
C LYS A 111 -54.82 33.54 -2.63
N PRO A 112 -54.69 34.81 -3.02
CA PRO A 112 -54.32 35.15 -4.38
C PRO A 112 -52.96 34.50 -4.72
N VAL A 113 -52.82 34.05 -5.97
CA VAL A 113 -51.52 33.74 -6.55
C VAL A 113 -50.74 35.05 -6.58
N GLU A 114 -49.59 35.10 -5.92
CA GLU A 114 -48.73 36.28 -5.99
C GLU A 114 -48.26 36.43 -7.45
N GLU A 115 -48.55 37.56 -8.08
CA GLU A 115 -47.98 37.85 -9.39
C GLU A 115 -46.45 37.87 -9.28
N PRO A 116 -45.73 37.30 -10.27
CA PRO A 116 -44.27 37.37 -10.27
C PRO A 116 -43.85 38.83 -10.28
N THR A 117 -43.29 39.30 -9.16
CA THR A 117 -42.54 40.55 -9.16
C THR A 117 -41.32 40.31 -10.05
N ASP A 118 -41.11 41.17 -11.05
CA ASP A 118 -39.92 41.12 -11.90
C ASP A 118 -38.69 41.31 -11.01
N THR A 119 -38.09 40.19 -10.61
CA THR A 119 -36.94 40.17 -9.69
C THR A 119 -35.73 40.72 -10.44
N ASP A 120 -35.08 41.76 -9.91
CA ASP A 120 -33.89 42.34 -10.54
C ASP A 120 -32.71 41.35 -10.52
N LYS A 121 -32.42 40.76 -11.69
CA LYS A 121 -31.32 39.81 -11.90
C LYS A 121 -30.03 40.47 -12.42
N THR A 122 -29.94 41.80 -12.46
CA THR A 122 -28.83 42.51 -13.12
C THR A 122 -27.46 42.14 -12.55
N ILE A 123 -27.31 42.12 -11.22
CA ILE A 123 -26.03 41.76 -10.58
C ILE A 123 -25.74 40.26 -10.75
N PHE A 124 -26.76 39.41 -10.62
CA PHE A 124 -26.64 37.97 -10.80
C PHE A 124 -26.15 37.61 -12.21
N ASN A 125 -26.74 38.22 -13.25
CA ASN A 125 -26.33 38.01 -14.64
C ASN A 125 -24.88 38.45 -14.89
N LYS A 126 -24.39 39.53 -14.25
CA LYS A 126 -22.98 39.91 -14.32
C LYS A 126 -22.05 38.88 -13.68
N VAL A 127 -22.49 38.17 -12.64
CA VAL A 127 -21.71 37.07 -12.05
C VAL A 127 -21.68 35.87 -12.98
N ILE A 128 -22.78 35.55 -13.65
CA ILE A 128 -22.83 34.52 -14.70
C ILE A 128 -21.85 34.87 -15.83
N GLU A 129 -21.89 36.09 -16.35
CA GLU A 129 -20.93 36.55 -17.39
C GLU A 129 -19.47 36.41 -16.95
N LYS A 130 -19.16 36.76 -15.69
CA LYS A 130 -17.82 36.58 -15.12
C LYS A 130 -17.42 35.11 -15.03
N ALA A 131 -18.33 34.25 -14.56
CA ALA A 131 -18.11 32.81 -14.48
C ALA A 131 -17.85 32.20 -15.86
N GLU A 132 -18.60 32.62 -16.88
CA GLU A 132 -18.39 32.21 -18.27
C GLU A 132 -17.02 32.63 -18.80
N ALA A 133 -16.59 33.87 -18.49
CA ALA A 133 -15.26 34.34 -18.87
C ALA A 133 -14.14 33.53 -18.17
N LEU A 134 -14.33 33.16 -16.90
CA LEU A 134 -13.35 32.34 -16.15
C LEU A 134 -13.16 30.95 -16.75
N LYS A 135 -14.18 30.35 -17.40
CA LYS A 135 -14.02 29.06 -18.10
C LYS A 135 -12.98 29.07 -19.22
N LEU A 136 -12.61 30.25 -19.70
CA LEU A 136 -11.65 30.44 -20.79
C LEU A 136 -10.24 30.76 -20.28
N THR A 137 -10.03 30.80 -18.96
CA THR A 137 -8.73 31.13 -18.37
C THR A 137 -8.06 29.91 -17.76
N ASP A 138 -6.75 30.05 -17.55
CA ASP A 138 -5.94 29.05 -16.86
C ASP A 138 -6.44 28.77 -15.45
N GLU A 139 -7.08 29.74 -14.80
CA GLU A 139 -7.64 29.60 -13.45
C GLU A 139 -8.70 28.48 -13.39
N PHE A 140 -9.54 28.35 -14.42
CA PHE A 140 -10.48 27.23 -14.52
C PHE A 140 -9.79 25.95 -15.01
N SER A 141 -8.97 26.02 -16.07
CA SER A 141 -8.38 24.80 -16.65
C SER A 141 -7.42 24.09 -15.70
N ASN A 142 -6.75 24.85 -14.83
CA ASN A 142 -5.81 24.32 -13.84
C ASN A 142 -6.48 24.02 -12.50
N ALA A 143 -7.75 24.37 -12.28
CA ALA A 143 -8.46 23.95 -11.08
C ALA A 143 -8.53 22.42 -10.98
N ILE A 144 -8.64 21.88 -9.77
CA ILE A 144 -8.84 20.44 -9.55
C ILE A 144 -10.11 19.94 -10.24
N ALA A 145 -10.11 18.70 -10.71
CA ALA A 145 -11.17 18.14 -11.55
C ALA A 145 -12.57 18.22 -10.89
N SER A 146 -12.65 17.94 -9.59
CA SER A 146 -13.87 18.05 -8.79
C SER A 146 -14.41 19.48 -8.74
N VAL A 147 -13.55 20.49 -8.66
CA VAL A 147 -13.92 21.91 -8.70
C VAL A 147 -14.39 22.31 -10.10
N GLN A 148 -13.72 21.85 -11.16
CA GLN A 148 -14.20 22.10 -12.53
C GLN A 148 -15.63 21.55 -12.73
N ALA A 149 -15.89 20.35 -12.21
CA ALA A 149 -17.20 19.72 -12.29
C ALA A 149 -18.27 20.48 -11.49
N SER A 150 -17.99 20.83 -10.23
CA SER A 150 -18.95 21.56 -9.37
C SER A 150 -19.19 22.98 -9.86
N PHE A 151 -18.16 23.66 -10.36
CA PHE A 151 -18.28 24.98 -10.99
C PHE A 151 -19.19 24.94 -12.21
N ASN A 152 -19.00 23.97 -13.12
CA ASN A 152 -19.86 23.83 -14.29
C ASN A 152 -21.32 23.59 -13.90
N ALA A 153 -21.57 22.69 -12.93
CA ALA A 153 -22.91 22.42 -12.44
C ALA A 153 -23.57 23.66 -11.81
N ALA A 154 -22.84 24.44 -11.01
CA ALA A 154 -23.35 25.68 -10.43
C ALA A 154 -23.62 26.76 -11.47
N LEU A 155 -22.79 26.85 -12.52
CA LEU A 155 -23.01 27.80 -13.61
C LEU A 155 -24.24 27.43 -14.44
N ASP A 156 -24.44 26.13 -14.73
CA ASP A 156 -25.62 25.68 -15.47
C ASP A 156 -26.90 25.90 -14.66
N ALA A 157 -26.90 25.60 -13.36
CA ALA A 157 -28.03 25.91 -12.46
C ALA A 157 -28.29 27.43 -12.37
N ALA A 158 -27.24 28.25 -12.34
CA ALA A 158 -27.39 29.70 -12.32
C ALA A 158 -28.03 30.24 -13.61
N ARG A 159 -27.71 29.66 -14.78
CA ARG A 159 -28.33 30.01 -16.06
C ARG A 159 -29.81 29.65 -16.09
N GLU A 160 -30.18 28.49 -15.54
CA GLU A 160 -31.58 28.08 -15.42
C GLU A 160 -32.38 29.10 -14.61
N VAL A 161 -31.91 29.44 -13.40
CA VAL A 161 -32.54 30.46 -12.52
C VAL A 161 -32.57 31.84 -13.19
N SER A 162 -31.53 32.21 -13.94
CA SER A 162 -31.49 33.47 -14.68
C SER A 162 -32.59 33.54 -15.75
N SER A 163 -32.75 32.45 -16.51
CA SER A 163 -33.70 32.34 -17.62
C SER A 163 -35.17 32.19 -17.19
N ASP A 164 -35.43 31.74 -15.96
CA ASP A 164 -36.78 31.53 -15.44
C ASP A 164 -37.44 32.85 -15.01
N ALA A 165 -38.42 33.33 -15.76
CA ALA A 165 -39.13 34.57 -15.47
C ALA A 165 -39.91 34.54 -14.13
N ALA A 166 -40.22 33.36 -13.60
CA ALA A 166 -40.93 33.20 -12.33
C ALA A 166 -39.99 33.03 -11.12
N ALA A 167 -38.67 32.99 -11.33
CA ALA A 167 -37.72 32.78 -10.25
C ALA A 167 -37.83 33.87 -9.18
N THR A 168 -37.96 33.43 -7.93
CA THR A 168 -38.08 34.27 -6.75
C THR A 168 -36.75 34.92 -6.36
N GLU A 169 -36.80 36.02 -5.60
CA GLU A 169 -35.60 36.66 -5.03
C GLU A 169 -34.71 35.67 -4.27
N LYS A 170 -35.34 34.73 -3.55
CA LYS A 170 -34.62 33.71 -2.79
C LYS A 170 -33.88 32.73 -3.70
N GLU A 171 -34.51 32.25 -4.77
CA GLU A 171 -33.86 31.35 -5.73
C GLU A 171 -32.68 32.03 -6.43
N VAL A 172 -32.84 33.30 -6.81
CA VAL A 172 -31.76 34.11 -7.40
C VAL A 172 -30.62 34.29 -6.40
N GLN A 173 -30.92 34.61 -5.14
CA GLN A 173 -29.90 34.76 -4.09
C GLN A 173 -29.15 33.45 -3.82
N ASP A 174 -29.87 32.34 -3.68
CA ASP A 174 -29.27 31.03 -3.38
C ASP A 174 -28.37 30.56 -4.55
N ALA A 175 -28.81 30.76 -5.81
CA ALA A 175 -28.00 30.48 -7.00
C ALA A 175 -26.76 31.40 -7.08
N TRP A 176 -26.90 32.69 -6.77
CA TRP A 176 -25.80 33.64 -6.71
C TRP A 176 -24.74 33.24 -5.67
N ILE A 177 -25.15 32.90 -4.45
CA ILE A 177 -24.24 32.43 -3.38
C ILE A 177 -23.51 31.16 -3.82
N THR A 178 -24.24 30.21 -4.42
CA THR A 178 -23.69 28.94 -4.90
C THR A 178 -22.61 29.19 -5.96
N LEU A 179 -22.92 29.98 -6.99
CA LEU A 179 -21.96 30.28 -8.06
C LEU A 179 -20.73 31.04 -7.54
N MET A 180 -20.92 32.04 -6.67
CA MET A 180 -19.79 32.76 -6.05
C MET A 180 -18.90 31.84 -5.21
N THR A 181 -19.48 30.86 -4.52
CA THR A 181 -18.73 29.86 -3.76
C THR A 181 -17.85 29.02 -4.68
N GLU A 182 -18.39 28.56 -5.81
CA GLU A 182 -17.62 27.80 -6.80
C GLU A 182 -16.55 28.65 -7.50
N ILE A 183 -16.84 29.91 -7.81
CA ILE A 183 -15.82 30.86 -8.32
C ILE A 183 -14.64 30.94 -7.35
N HIS A 184 -14.88 31.05 -6.05
CA HIS A 184 -13.80 31.08 -5.06
C HIS A 184 -13.00 29.76 -4.97
N LYS A 185 -13.64 28.62 -5.22
CA LYS A 185 -12.97 27.30 -5.22
C LYS A 185 -12.00 27.13 -6.39
N LEU A 186 -12.10 27.93 -7.46
CA LEU A 186 -11.16 27.86 -8.57
C LEU A 186 -9.69 28.05 -8.12
N GLY A 187 -9.44 28.73 -6.99
CA GLY A 187 -8.10 28.80 -6.40
C GLY A 187 -7.49 27.45 -5.96
N LEU A 188 -8.28 26.36 -5.91
CA LEU A 188 -7.80 25.00 -5.68
C LEU A 188 -7.25 24.43 -6.99
N GLN A 189 -5.97 24.71 -7.23
CA GLN A 189 -5.27 24.35 -8.46
C GLN A 189 -4.63 22.96 -8.36
N GLN A 190 -4.60 22.24 -9.47
CA GLN A 190 -3.89 20.97 -9.61
C GLN A 190 -2.39 21.18 -9.36
N GLY A 191 -1.79 20.26 -8.61
CA GLY A 191 -0.35 20.23 -8.40
C GLY A 191 0.41 19.92 -9.70
N ASN A 192 1.54 20.59 -9.91
CA ASN A 192 2.49 20.25 -10.95
C ASN A 192 3.18 18.91 -10.60
N LYS A 193 3.02 17.94 -11.50
CA LYS A 193 3.49 16.55 -11.35
C LYS A 193 4.77 16.23 -12.12
N ASP A 194 5.44 17.21 -12.72
CA ASP A 194 6.59 16.96 -13.60
C ASP A 194 7.75 16.29 -12.85
N ALA A 195 8.12 16.82 -11.68
CA ALA A 195 9.17 16.23 -10.85
C ALA A 195 8.80 14.81 -10.36
N LEU A 196 7.54 14.61 -9.96
CA LEU A 196 7.04 13.29 -9.57
C LEU A 196 7.14 12.29 -10.72
N ARG A 197 6.75 12.71 -11.93
CA ARG A 197 6.81 11.88 -13.14
C ARG A 197 8.24 11.50 -13.49
N GLU A 198 9.16 12.46 -13.48
CA GLU A 198 10.58 12.19 -13.73
C GLU A 198 11.17 11.20 -12.73
N ASN A 199 10.90 11.38 -11.43
CA ASN A 199 11.36 10.46 -10.40
C ASN A 199 10.72 9.08 -10.52
N TYR A 200 9.41 8.99 -10.79
CA TYR A 200 8.71 7.73 -11.01
C TYR A 200 9.32 6.95 -12.19
N GLU A 201 9.54 7.62 -13.33
CA GLU A 201 10.13 7.01 -14.52
C GLU A 201 11.57 6.54 -14.28
N LEU A 202 12.38 7.30 -13.54
CA LEU A 202 13.73 6.90 -13.16
C LEU A 202 13.72 5.68 -12.22
N TYR A 203 12.88 5.72 -11.18
CA TYR A 203 12.92 4.74 -10.11
C TYR A 203 12.23 3.42 -10.45
N LYS A 204 11.22 3.41 -11.33
CA LYS A 204 10.59 2.16 -11.79
C LYS A 204 11.53 1.27 -12.60
N GLU A 205 12.62 1.83 -13.13
CA GLU A 205 13.65 1.09 -13.88
C GLU A 205 14.72 0.46 -12.98
N LEU A 206 14.70 0.73 -11.67
CA LEU A 206 15.68 0.16 -10.76
C LEU A 206 15.56 -1.37 -10.71
N ASN A 207 16.70 -2.05 -10.93
CA ASN A 207 16.78 -3.49 -10.69
C ASN A 207 16.84 -3.76 -9.19
N LEU A 208 15.68 -4.10 -8.60
CA LEU A 208 15.53 -4.36 -7.18
C LEU A 208 16.21 -5.64 -6.68
N ASP A 209 16.66 -6.54 -7.56
CA ASP A 209 17.41 -7.74 -7.17
C ASP A 209 18.83 -7.40 -6.68
N LEU A 210 19.32 -6.19 -6.97
CA LEU A 210 20.60 -5.68 -6.48
C LEU A 210 20.52 -5.12 -5.05
N TYR A 211 19.32 -5.05 -4.48
CA TYR A 211 19.07 -4.44 -3.18
C TYR A 211 18.64 -5.49 -2.16
N ILE A 212 18.96 -5.23 -0.90
CA ILE A 212 18.65 -6.10 0.24
C ILE A 212 17.13 -6.21 0.41
N ASP A 213 16.64 -7.42 0.67
CA ASP A 213 15.22 -7.67 0.96
C ASP A 213 14.91 -7.31 2.42
N ASN A 214 14.58 -6.05 2.67
CA ASN A 214 14.19 -5.53 3.98
C ASN A 214 13.03 -4.53 3.89
N ASP A 215 12.61 -3.97 5.03
CA ASP A 215 11.52 -3.00 5.10
C ASP A 215 11.74 -1.76 4.20
N ALA A 216 12.99 -1.35 3.96
CA ALA A 216 13.26 -0.21 3.08
C ALA A 216 12.88 -0.51 1.62
N LYS A 217 13.09 -1.76 1.15
CA LYS A 217 12.68 -2.19 -0.17
C LYS A 217 11.16 -2.24 -0.32
N GLU A 218 10.45 -2.74 0.69
CA GLU A 218 8.98 -2.75 0.70
C GLU A 218 8.39 -1.33 0.75
N ASN A 219 8.99 -0.45 1.56
CA ASN A 219 8.59 0.95 1.64
C ASN A 219 8.79 1.67 0.30
N PHE A 220 9.88 1.37 -0.43
CA PHE A 220 10.10 1.90 -1.77
C PHE A 220 9.06 1.42 -2.78
N ILE A 221 8.71 0.12 -2.79
CA ILE A 221 7.65 -0.42 -3.65
C ILE A 221 6.31 0.28 -3.37
N THR A 222 5.98 0.47 -2.10
CA THR A 222 4.77 1.20 -1.69
C THR A 222 4.79 2.66 -2.14
N ALA A 223 5.91 3.35 -1.96
CA ALA A 223 6.06 4.74 -2.39
C ALA A 223 5.96 4.88 -3.92
N LEU A 224 6.49 3.92 -4.68
CA LEU A 224 6.37 3.89 -6.14
C LEU A 224 4.92 3.70 -6.60
N ALA A 225 4.16 2.82 -5.93
CA ALA A 225 2.73 2.64 -6.20
C ALA A 225 1.90 3.91 -5.87
N ASN A 226 2.22 4.58 -4.75
CA ASN A 226 1.58 5.84 -4.39
C ASN A 226 1.91 6.96 -5.40
N ALA A 227 3.13 6.99 -5.92
CA ALA A 227 3.53 7.92 -6.97
C ALA A 227 2.74 7.69 -8.27
N GLU A 228 2.56 6.44 -8.70
CA GLU A 228 1.72 6.09 -9.86
C GLU A 228 0.28 6.56 -9.67
N ALA A 229 -0.34 6.24 -8.52
CA ALA A 229 -1.70 6.68 -8.21
C ALA A 229 -1.82 8.22 -8.16
N MET A 230 -0.81 8.91 -7.65
CA MET A 230 -0.78 10.38 -7.61
C MET A 230 -0.65 10.98 -9.02
N LEU A 231 0.07 10.34 -9.93
CA LEU A 231 0.17 10.80 -11.32
C LEU A 231 -1.19 10.85 -12.02
N ASP A 232 -2.09 9.91 -11.70
CA ASP A 232 -3.45 9.84 -12.25
C ASP A 232 -4.47 10.74 -11.49
N ASN A 233 -4.12 11.24 -10.31
CA ASN A 233 -5.04 11.99 -9.45
C ASN A 233 -5.20 13.47 -9.89
N ASN A 234 -6.26 13.80 -10.61
CA ASN A 234 -6.54 15.18 -11.06
C ASN A 234 -7.17 16.08 -9.99
N ASP A 235 -7.33 15.58 -8.76
CA ASP A 235 -7.80 16.34 -7.60
C ASP A 235 -6.70 16.73 -6.62
N ALA A 236 -5.46 16.31 -6.87
CA ALA A 236 -4.34 16.59 -5.99
C ALA A 236 -3.88 18.05 -6.09
N VAL A 237 -3.70 18.69 -4.94
CA VAL A 237 -3.06 20.00 -4.85
C VAL A 237 -1.54 19.88 -4.74
N GLN A 238 -0.81 20.97 -4.96
CA GLN A 238 0.67 20.96 -4.99
C GLN A 238 1.30 20.29 -3.76
N SER A 239 0.81 20.59 -2.55
CA SER A 239 1.39 20.02 -1.32
C SER A 239 1.26 18.50 -1.22
N GLU A 240 0.20 17.93 -1.80
CA GLU A 240 0.00 16.47 -1.82
C GLU A 240 0.94 15.81 -2.84
N VAL A 241 1.11 16.44 -4.01
CA VAL A 241 2.07 16.00 -5.04
C VAL A 241 3.49 16.05 -4.49
N ASP A 242 3.88 17.15 -3.84
CA ASP A 242 5.20 17.32 -3.23
C ASP A 242 5.45 16.27 -2.15
N ALA A 243 4.47 16.02 -1.27
CA ALA A 243 4.60 15.01 -0.22
C ALA A 243 4.81 13.59 -0.77
N VAL A 244 4.09 13.22 -1.85
CA VAL A 244 4.28 11.91 -2.50
C VAL A 244 5.64 11.82 -3.19
N ASN A 245 6.08 12.89 -3.86
CA ASN A 245 7.39 12.95 -4.49
C ASN A 245 8.53 12.82 -3.46
N ASP A 246 8.45 13.55 -2.35
CA ASP A 246 9.44 13.49 -1.27
C ASP A 246 9.49 12.11 -0.63
N ALA A 247 8.33 11.47 -0.42
CA ALA A 247 8.26 10.11 0.08
C ALA A 247 8.91 9.10 -0.87
N LEU A 248 8.67 9.22 -2.19
CA LEU A 248 9.31 8.38 -3.21
C LEU A 248 10.84 8.53 -3.20
N VAL A 249 11.34 9.77 -3.19
CA VAL A 249 12.78 10.06 -3.16
C VAL A 249 13.42 9.55 -1.86
N ALA A 250 12.77 9.78 -0.72
CA ALA A 250 13.26 9.31 0.57
C ALA A 250 13.34 7.77 0.62
N ALA A 251 12.31 7.08 0.14
CA ALA A 251 12.29 5.62 0.11
C ALA A 251 13.36 5.05 -0.85
N ALA A 252 13.57 5.68 -2.01
CA ALA A 252 14.63 5.30 -2.95
C ALA A 252 16.03 5.44 -2.33
N ASN A 253 16.27 6.53 -1.59
CA ASN A 253 17.54 6.77 -0.90
C ASN A 253 17.78 5.82 0.28
N ALA A 254 16.73 5.24 0.87
CA ALA A 254 16.83 4.27 1.95
C ALA A 254 17.23 2.86 1.47
N LEU A 255 17.15 2.60 0.16
CA LEU A 255 17.51 1.31 -0.41
C LEU A 255 19.01 1.01 -0.18
N THR A 256 19.31 -0.20 0.31
CA THR A 256 20.69 -0.65 0.53
C THR A 256 21.06 -1.72 -0.49
N ARG A 257 22.17 -1.52 -1.20
CA ARG A 257 22.67 -2.49 -2.18
C ARG A 257 23.30 -3.71 -1.51
N ARG A 258 23.07 -4.88 -2.11
CA ARG A 258 23.77 -6.13 -1.77
C ARG A 258 25.26 -6.00 -2.10
N GLY A 259 26.10 -6.68 -1.33
CA GLY A 259 27.55 -6.74 -1.56
C GLY A 259 27.90 -7.56 -2.80
N ASP A 260 28.92 -7.11 -3.54
CA ASP A 260 29.52 -7.90 -4.63
C ASP A 260 30.41 -9.00 -4.05
N LYS A 261 29.97 -10.24 -4.23
CA LYS A 261 30.59 -11.46 -3.69
C LYS A 261 31.66 -12.07 -4.59
N SER A 262 31.91 -11.51 -5.77
CA SER A 262 32.77 -12.13 -6.78
C SER A 262 34.21 -12.37 -6.29
N ALA A 263 34.76 -11.41 -5.55
CA ALA A 263 36.11 -11.51 -4.98
C ALA A 263 36.18 -12.57 -3.85
N LEU A 264 35.18 -12.57 -2.96
CA LEU A 264 35.09 -13.55 -1.87
C LEU A 264 34.94 -14.98 -2.42
N GLN A 265 34.08 -15.16 -3.44
CA GLN A 265 33.91 -16.45 -4.11
C GLN A 265 35.23 -16.93 -4.72
N THR A 266 35.93 -16.07 -5.45
CA THR A 266 37.24 -16.39 -6.04
C THR A 266 38.26 -16.80 -4.97
N LEU A 267 38.26 -16.10 -3.82
CA LEU A 267 39.16 -16.42 -2.72
C LEU A 267 38.82 -17.79 -2.13
N VAL A 268 37.55 -18.07 -1.84
CA VAL A 268 37.09 -19.38 -1.35
C VAL A 268 37.46 -20.50 -2.33
N ASP A 269 37.21 -20.31 -3.63
CA ASP A 269 37.52 -21.30 -4.67
C ASP A 269 39.01 -21.62 -4.75
N SER A 270 39.87 -20.61 -4.52
CA SER A 270 41.32 -20.79 -4.50
C SER A 270 41.81 -21.74 -3.40
N THR A 271 40.98 -22.01 -2.39
CA THR A 271 41.30 -22.86 -1.24
C THR A 271 40.84 -24.30 -1.37
N LEU A 272 40.13 -24.66 -2.46
CA LEU A 272 39.54 -26.00 -2.62
C LEU A 272 40.58 -27.13 -2.64
N GLY A 273 41.82 -26.84 -3.05
CA GLY A 273 42.93 -27.80 -3.07
C GLY A 273 43.72 -27.88 -1.76
N PHE A 274 43.33 -27.17 -0.71
CA PHE A 274 44.09 -27.17 0.54
C PHE A 274 43.70 -28.41 1.34
N GLU A 275 44.70 -29.15 1.80
CA GLU A 275 44.52 -30.39 2.55
C GLU A 275 45.09 -30.28 3.96
N LYS A 276 44.29 -30.63 4.98
CA LYS A 276 44.65 -30.50 6.39
C LYS A 276 46.02 -31.10 6.70
N ASP A 277 46.27 -32.29 6.18
CA ASP A 277 47.46 -33.07 6.50
C ASP A 277 48.75 -32.49 5.89
N SER A 278 48.65 -31.51 4.99
CA SER A 278 49.80 -30.79 4.46
C SER A 278 50.34 -29.72 5.41
N TYR A 279 49.54 -29.28 6.39
CA TYR A 279 49.87 -28.15 7.26
C TYR A 279 50.13 -28.60 8.70
N ALA A 280 51.13 -27.98 9.34
CA ALA A 280 51.43 -28.16 10.76
C ALA A 280 50.74 -27.10 11.63
N VAL A 281 50.55 -25.89 11.09
CA VAL A 281 50.07 -24.71 11.84
C VAL A 281 48.98 -23.99 11.06
N GLY A 282 48.02 -23.41 11.79
CA GLY A 282 47.04 -22.46 11.26
C GLY A 282 45.75 -23.08 10.69
N TRP A 283 45.67 -24.41 10.57
CA TRP A 283 44.56 -25.08 9.88
C TRP A 283 43.17 -24.76 10.47
N GLU A 284 43.02 -24.84 11.79
CA GLU A 284 41.72 -24.63 12.45
C GLU A 284 41.19 -23.20 12.25
N ALA A 285 42.07 -22.20 12.35
CA ALA A 285 41.72 -20.80 12.10
C ALA A 285 41.33 -20.58 10.63
N PHE A 286 42.07 -21.19 9.71
CA PHE A 286 41.76 -21.18 8.27
C PHE A 286 40.41 -21.83 7.96
N GLU A 287 40.13 -23.02 8.51
CA GLU A 287 38.87 -23.73 8.30
C GLU A 287 37.68 -22.92 8.84
N THR A 288 37.83 -22.32 10.03
CA THR A 288 36.83 -21.42 10.62
C THR A 288 36.56 -20.22 9.71
N ALA A 289 37.62 -19.56 9.24
CA ALA A 289 37.51 -18.40 8.35
C ALA A 289 36.85 -18.76 7.00
N ARG A 290 37.18 -19.91 6.42
CA ARG A 290 36.56 -20.41 5.18
C ARG A 290 35.07 -20.70 5.37
N ASN A 291 34.69 -21.28 6.51
CA ASN A 291 33.29 -21.54 6.81
C ASN A 291 32.50 -20.22 6.99
N ALA A 292 33.07 -19.22 7.66
CA ALA A 292 32.47 -17.90 7.77
C ALA A 292 32.32 -17.22 6.40
N ALA A 293 33.33 -17.31 5.54
CA ALA A 293 33.26 -16.82 4.16
C ALA A 293 32.14 -17.49 3.36
N ASN A 294 32.00 -18.81 3.47
CA ASN A 294 30.90 -19.55 2.82
C ASN A 294 29.52 -19.14 3.35
N ALA A 295 29.38 -18.85 4.65
CA ALA A 295 28.13 -18.36 5.21
C ALA A 295 27.74 -17.00 4.60
N VAL A 296 28.69 -16.07 4.47
CA VAL A 296 28.46 -14.77 3.80
C VAL A 296 28.14 -14.96 2.31
N LEU A 297 28.78 -15.90 1.62
CA LEU A 297 28.45 -16.22 0.22
C LEU A 297 27.00 -16.73 0.08
N ALA A 298 26.54 -17.54 1.02
CA ALA A 298 25.18 -18.09 1.03
C ALA A 298 24.11 -17.06 1.41
N ASP A 299 24.44 -16.04 2.20
CA ASP A 299 23.47 -15.02 2.63
C ASP A 299 23.10 -14.06 1.49
N LYS A 300 21.93 -14.23 0.88
CA LYS A 300 21.45 -13.41 -0.24
C LYS A 300 21.49 -11.90 0.00
N ASP A 301 21.40 -11.47 1.26
CA ASP A 301 21.30 -10.05 1.64
C ASP A 301 22.59 -9.51 2.29
N ALA A 302 23.69 -10.26 2.22
CA ALA A 302 24.98 -9.82 2.73
C ALA A 302 25.38 -8.44 2.19
N THR A 303 25.79 -7.56 3.11
CA THR A 303 26.28 -6.22 2.83
C THR A 303 27.71 -6.27 2.27
N GLN A 304 28.14 -5.19 1.61
CA GLN A 304 29.54 -5.10 1.15
C GLN A 304 30.54 -5.15 2.31
N GLU A 305 30.18 -4.64 3.49
CA GLU A 305 31.04 -4.67 4.67
C GLU A 305 31.27 -6.10 5.18
N GLU A 306 30.21 -6.91 5.25
CA GLU A 306 30.31 -8.32 5.61
C GLU A 306 31.15 -9.11 4.61
N VAL A 307 30.96 -8.86 3.31
CA VAL A 307 31.77 -9.48 2.25
C VAL A 307 33.25 -9.10 2.38
N ASN A 308 33.55 -7.81 2.59
CA ASN A 308 34.92 -7.34 2.77
C ASN A 308 35.56 -7.95 4.02
N THR A 309 34.83 -7.98 5.14
CA THR A 309 35.29 -8.54 6.41
C THR A 309 35.60 -10.03 6.26
N ALA A 310 34.70 -10.79 5.64
CA ALA A 310 34.93 -12.22 5.39
C ALA A 310 36.14 -12.47 4.48
N THR A 311 36.32 -11.61 3.46
CA THR A 311 37.49 -11.68 2.57
C THR A 311 38.79 -11.47 3.34
N ASP A 312 38.85 -10.42 4.17
CA ASP A 312 40.03 -10.09 4.96
C ASP A 312 40.36 -11.17 6.00
N VAL A 313 39.34 -11.72 6.67
CA VAL A 313 39.51 -12.78 7.67
C VAL A 313 40.03 -14.06 7.01
N LEU A 314 39.47 -14.46 5.86
CA LEU A 314 39.95 -15.62 5.11
C LEU A 314 41.39 -15.42 4.61
N LEU A 315 41.69 -14.26 4.03
CA LEU A 315 43.04 -13.95 3.54
C LEU A 315 44.08 -13.99 4.65
N LYS A 316 43.79 -13.41 5.82
CA LYS A 316 44.69 -13.46 6.98
C LYS A 316 44.92 -14.90 7.44
N ALA A 317 43.87 -15.71 7.54
CA ALA A 317 44.01 -17.09 7.96
C ALA A 317 44.81 -17.94 6.96
N MET A 318 44.69 -17.66 5.66
CA MET A 318 45.52 -18.29 4.62
C MET A 318 47.01 -17.93 4.77
N LEU A 319 47.34 -16.70 5.17
CA LEU A 319 48.72 -16.25 5.40
C LEU A 319 49.36 -16.88 6.65
N GLU A 320 48.56 -17.34 7.61
CA GLU A 320 49.04 -18.01 8.83
C GLU A 320 49.26 -19.52 8.66
N LEU A 321 48.89 -20.10 7.51
CA LEU A 321 49.15 -21.51 7.22
C LEU A 321 50.66 -21.77 7.08
N ARG A 322 51.14 -22.86 7.68
CA ARG A 322 52.50 -23.36 7.50
C ARG A 322 52.50 -24.83 7.13
N TYR A 323 53.17 -25.16 6.03
CA TYR A 323 53.38 -26.55 5.62
C TYR A 323 54.18 -27.31 6.68
N LYS A 324 53.98 -28.63 6.74
CA LYS A 324 54.81 -29.52 7.55
C LYS A 324 56.27 -29.47 7.09
N ALA A 325 57.20 -29.62 8.03
CA ALA A 325 58.61 -29.81 7.72
C ALA A 325 58.81 -31.07 6.85
N ASP A 326 59.76 -31.02 5.91
CA ASP A 326 60.14 -32.19 5.12
C ASP A 326 61.00 -33.13 5.96
N LYS A 327 60.50 -34.35 6.17
CA LYS A 327 61.15 -35.40 6.96
C LYS A 327 61.49 -36.63 6.13
N GLU A 328 61.34 -36.58 4.81
CA GLU A 328 61.48 -37.76 3.95
C GLU A 328 62.86 -38.42 4.13
N LEU A 329 63.92 -37.61 4.04
CA LEU A 329 65.28 -38.12 4.17
C LEU A 329 65.57 -38.61 5.60
N LEU A 330 65.17 -37.85 6.63
CA LEU A 330 65.32 -38.26 8.03
C LEU A 330 64.69 -39.63 8.29
N ASN A 331 63.46 -39.84 7.80
CA ASN A 331 62.72 -41.10 7.97
C ASN A 331 63.43 -42.27 7.26
N LYS A 332 64.00 -42.05 6.07
CA LYS A 332 64.81 -43.07 5.37
C LYS A 332 66.07 -43.43 6.16
N VAL A 333 66.79 -42.44 6.70
CA VAL A 333 68.00 -42.70 7.51
C VAL A 333 67.67 -43.45 8.79
N ILE A 334 66.59 -43.06 9.49
CA ILE A 334 66.10 -43.77 10.68
C ILE A 334 65.77 -45.23 10.34
N ALA A 335 65.08 -45.47 9.23
CA ALA A 335 64.72 -46.81 8.78
C ALA A 335 65.98 -47.66 8.52
N SER A 336 66.96 -47.13 7.78
CA SER A 336 68.25 -47.81 7.56
C SER A 336 69.01 -48.05 8.87
N ALA A 337 69.09 -47.05 9.74
CA ALA A 337 69.81 -47.12 11.01
C ALA A 337 69.28 -48.23 11.92
N ARG A 338 67.95 -48.42 11.95
CA ARG A 338 67.29 -49.49 12.73
C ARG A 338 67.65 -50.91 12.26
N THR A 339 68.17 -51.07 11.05
CA THR A 339 68.54 -52.37 10.49
C THR A 339 70.01 -52.74 10.74
N LEU A 340 70.81 -51.83 11.29
CA LEU A 340 72.23 -52.10 11.55
C LEU A 340 72.40 -53.19 12.62
N ASP A 341 73.20 -54.20 12.33
CA ASP A 341 73.72 -55.13 13.34
C ASP A 341 74.79 -54.43 14.18
N LEU A 342 74.52 -54.31 15.48
CA LEU A 342 75.36 -53.57 16.42
C LEU A 342 76.34 -54.45 17.20
N SER A 343 76.28 -55.78 17.05
CA SER A 343 77.08 -56.74 17.84
C SER A 343 78.60 -56.58 17.67
N GLY A 344 79.04 -56.04 16.53
CA GLY A 344 80.45 -55.82 16.20
C GLY A 344 81.06 -54.51 16.68
N TYR A 345 80.33 -53.66 17.41
CA TYR A 345 80.78 -52.32 17.83
C TYR A 345 81.02 -52.19 19.33
N THR A 346 81.75 -51.15 19.74
CA THR A 346 81.95 -50.84 21.16
C THR A 346 80.67 -50.34 21.82
N VAL A 347 80.48 -50.71 23.09
CA VAL A 347 79.33 -50.30 23.92
C VAL A 347 79.14 -48.78 23.90
N GLN A 348 80.21 -48.02 24.14
CA GLN A 348 80.14 -46.56 24.19
C GLN A 348 79.65 -45.93 22.88
N SER A 349 80.14 -46.41 21.73
CA SER A 349 79.70 -45.88 20.43
C SER A 349 78.27 -46.27 20.08
N VAL A 350 77.82 -47.46 20.52
CA VAL A 350 76.43 -47.92 20.36
C VAL A 350 75.47 -47.07 21.19
N GLU A 351 75.84 -46.71 22.42
CA GLU A 351 75.03 -45.83 23.27
C GLU A 351 74.83 -44.45 22.64
N THR A 352 75.90 -43.83 22.11
CA THR A 352 75.82 -42.55 21.40
C THR A 352 74.95 -42.64 20.15
N PHE A 353 75.11 -43.72 19.36
CA PHE A 353 74.26 -43.98 18.19
C PHE A 353 72.78 -44.14 18.56
N GLN A 354 72.47 -44.93 19.59
CA GLN A 354 71.09 -45.17 20.00
C GLN A 354 70.43 -43.89 20.55
N ALA A 355 71.19 -43.05 21.27
CA ALA A 355 70.70 -41.75 21.71
C ALA A 355 70.35 -40.83 20.53
N ALA A 356 71.23 -40.76 19.52
CA ALA A 356 70.96 -39.98 18.31
C ALA A 356 69.78 -40.53 17.50
N LEU A 357 69.64 -41.86 17.40
CA LEU A 357 68.51 -42.52 16.73
C LEU A 357 67.19 -42.23 17.44
N ASN A 358 67.17 -42.26 18.77
CA ASN A 358 65.98 -41.93 19.55
C ASN A 358 65.60 -40.45 19.40
N ALA A 359 66.58 -39.54 19.43
CA ALA A 359 66.34 -38.11 19.21
C ALA A 359 65.80 -37.84 17.79
N ALA A 360 66.37 -38.49 16.78
CA ALA A 360 65.89 -38.43 15.40
C ALA A 360 64.45 -38.95 15.28
N GLN A 361 64.10 -40.03 15.98
CA GLN A 361 62.74 -40.56 16.01
C GLN A 361 61.75 -39.55 16.61
N GLN A 362 62.10 -38.89 17.72
CA GLN A 362 61.24 -37.87 18.33
C GLN A 362 60.95 -36.71 17.35
N VAL A 363 61.94 -36.30 16.56
CA VAL A 363 61.78 -35.25 15.55
C VAL A 363 60.94 -35.75 14.37
N SER A 364 61.15 -36.99 13.92
CA SER A 364 60.29 -37.67 12.92
C SER A 364 58.81 -37.61 13.31
N ASP A 365 58.51 -37.96 14.55
CA ASP A 365 57.13 -38.16 15.02
C ASP A 365 56.42 -36.86 15.42
N ASN A 366 57.13 -35.73 15.51
CA ASN A 366 56.55 -34.45 15.90
C ASN A 366 55.77 -33.79 14.75
N GLU A 367 54.46 -34.01 14.66
CA GLU A 367 53.59 -33.43 13.62
C GLU A 367 53.47 -31.90 13.65
N ALA A 368 53.88 -31.25 14.74
CA ALA A 368 53.81 -29.80 14.88
C ALA A 368 54.98 -29.07 14.20
N LEU A 369 56.01 -29.79 13.73
CA LEU A 369 57.14 -29.17 13.04
C LEU A 369 56.69 -28.63 11.68
N SER A 370 56.81 -27.32 11.53
CA SER A 370 56.51 -26.60 10.30
C SER A 370 57.76 -26.43 9.43
N GLN A 371 57.58 -25.94 8.20
CA GLN A 371 58.69 -25.56 7.33
C GLN A 371 59.64 -24.53 8.00
N ASP A 372 59.14 -23.68 8.90
CA ASP A 372 59.96 -22.73 9.66
C ASP A 372 60.89 -23.46 10.66
N ASP A 373 60.55 -24.69 11.04
CA ASP A 373 61.32 -25.57 11.95
C ASP A 373 62.23 -26.55 11.20
N GLN A 374 62.42 -26.42 9.89
CA GLN A 374 63.19 -27.38 9.08
C GLN A 374 64.61 -27.61 9.63
N ALA A 375 65.22 -26.58 10.22
CA ALA A 375 66.54 -26.68 10.86
C ALA A 375 66.59 -27.72 12.00
N VAL A 376 65.48 -27.98 12.68
CA VAL A 376 65.38 -29.02 13.72
C VAL A 376 65.48 -30.41 13.09
N VAL A 377 64.80 -30.62 11.95
CA VAL A 377 64.83 -31.86 11.18
C VAL A 377 66.24 -32.09 10.61
N ASP A 378 66.82 -31.06 10.01
CA ASP A 378 68.16 -31.12 9.41
C ASP A 378 69.23 -31.41 10.47
N LYS A 379 69.11 -30.82 11.66
CA LYS A 379 70.01 -31.09 12.78
C LYS A 379 69.89 -32.54 13.26
N ALA A 380 68.68 -33.07 13.40
CA ALA A 380 68.46 -34.45 13.80
C ALA A 380 69.05 -35.44 12.79
N LEU A 381 68.89 -35.16 11.49
CA LEU A 381 69.51 -35.93 10.41
C LEU A 381 71.04 -35.88 10.49
N SER A 382 71.63 -34.68 10.65
CA SER A 382 73.07 -34.49 10.80
C SER A 382 73.62 -35.25 12.01
N ASP A 383 72.96 -35.17 13.17
CA ASP A 383 73.42 -35.78 14.41
C ASP A 383 73.35 -37.32 14.33
N LEU A 384 72.28 -37.87 13.76
CA LEU A 384 72.19 -39.32 13.49
C LEU A 384 73.27 -39.76 12.49
N THR A 385 73.49 -39.00 11.42
CA THR A 385 74.53 -39.28 10.42
C THR A 385 75.92 -39.30 11.04
N LYS A 386 76.26 -38.32 11.89
CA LYS A 386 77.53 -38.29 12.62
C LYS A 386 77.67 -39.51 13.54
N ALA A 387 76.63 -39.85 14.30
CA ALA A 387 76.68 -40.99 15.20
C ALA A 387 76.87 -42.33 14.45
N ILE A 388 76.29 -42.47 13.24
CA ILE A 388 76.54 -43.61 12.33
C ILE A 388 78.01 -43.66 11.90
N GLN A 389 78.59 -42.52 11.49
CA GLN A 389 79.98 -42.43 11.04
C GLN A 389 81.00 -42.68 12.17
N GLU A 390 80.63 -42.34 13.41
CA GLU A 390 81.46 -42.45 14.62
C GLU A 390 81.37 -43.82 15.32
N LEU A 391 80.56 -44.76 14.82
CA LEU A 391 80.55 -46.14 15.29
C LEU A 391 81.97 -46.75 15.22
N LYS A 392 82.39 -47.43 16.28
CA LYS A 392 83.73 -48.03 16.40
C LYS A 392 83.62 -49.54 16.53
N ASN A 393 84.41 -50.28 15.76
CA ASN A 393 84.54 -51.73 15.92
C ASN A 393 85.08 -52.06 17.32
N GLN A 394 84.96 -53.31 17.77
CA GLN A 394 85.45 -53.73 19.09
C GLN A 394 86.95 -53.45 19.34
N ASP A 395 87.75 -53.31 18.29
CA ASP A 395 89.18 -52.93 18.36
C ASP A 395 89.41 -51.41 18.53
N GLY A 396 88.34 -50.62 18.64
CA GLY A 396 88.38 -49.16 18.81
C GLY A 396 88.56 -48.37 17.51
N THR A 397 88.74 -49.03 16.36
CA THR A 397 88.85 -48.36 15.05
C THR A 397 87.48 -47.95 14.50
N LEU A 398 87.41 -46.88 13.71
CA LEU A 398 86.16 -46.44 13.07
C LEU A 398 85.61 -47.51 12.11
N ALA A 399 84.29 -47.71 12.15
CA ALA A 399 83.55 -48.64 11.29
C ALA A 399 83.52 -48.23 9.81
N LYS A 400 83.83 -46.94 9.54
CA LYS A 400 83.84 -46.31 8.20
C LYS A 400 82.49 -46.44 7.48
N LEU A 401 81.41 -46.23 8.21
CA LEU A 401 80.07 -46.15 7.64
C LEU A 401 79.85 -44.76 7.04
N SER A 402 79.00 -44.69 6.02
CA SER A 402 78.53 -43.45 5.41
C SER A 402 77.03 -43.53 5.14
N VAL A 403 76.38 -42.37 5.17
CA VAL A 403 74.95 -42.22 4.83
C VAL A 403 74.89 -41.61 3.44
N ASN A 404 74.18 -42.28 2.54
CA ASN A 404 73.98 -41.84 1.17
C ASN A 404 72.84 -40.82 1.07
N GLY A 405 72.75 -40.10 -0.05
CA GLY A 405 71.67 -39.14 -0.31
C GLY A 405 70.26 -39.74 -0.42
N ASP A 406 70.16 -41.06 -0.59
CA ASP A 406 68.90 -41.82 -0.54
C ASP A 406 68.56 -42.33 0.88
N GLY A 407 69.40 -42.03 1.86
CA GLY A 407 69.29 -42.48 3.24
C GLY A 407 69.80 -43.90 3.50
N GLY A 408 70.40 -44.57 2.51
CA GLY A 408 71.06 -45.86 2.69
C GLY A 408 72.38 -45.75 3.49
N ILE A 409 72.72 -46.78 4.26
CA ILE A 409 73.99 -46.84 5.01
C ILE A 409 74.93 -47.85 4.35
N THR A 410 76.15 -47.41 4.01
CA THR A 410 77.17 -48.26 3.37
C THR A 410 78.50 -48.19 4.10
N ARG A 411 79.36 -49.22 3.92
CA ARG A 411 80.75 -49.19 4.39
C ARG A 411 81.65 -48.67 3.28
N SER A 412 82.48 -47.67 3.57
CA SER A 412 83.48 -47.18 2.62
C SER A 412 84.52 -48.26 2.35
N ALA A 413 84.74 -48.58 1.07
CA ALA A 413 85.79 -49.51 0.66
C ALA A 413 87.16 -49.02 1.15
N LYS A 414 88.04 -49.95 1.52
CA LYS A 414 89.40 -49.68 2.00
C LYS A 414 90.26 -49.15 0.84
N THR A 415 90.19 -47.87 0.50
CA THR A 415 91.21 -47.22 -0.35
C THR A 415 92.41 -46.93 0.54
N GLY A 416 93.35 -47.87 0.59
CA GLY A 416 94.68 -47.58 1.09
C GLY A 416 95.42 -46.73 0.08
N GLU A 417 95.43 -45.41 0.28
CA GLU A 417 96.55 -44.54 -0.09
C GLU A 417 96.34 -43.15 0.55
N ALA A 418 97.41 -42.63 1.14
CA ALA A 418 97.45 -41.34 1.79
C ALA A 418 97.61 -40.23 0.73
N VAL A 419 96.66 -39.30 0.66
CA VAL A 419 96.87 -37.94 0.12
C VAL A 419 96.06 -36.97 0.97
N PRO A 420 96.62 -35.83 1.43
CA PRO A 420 95.92 -34.91 2.30
C PRO A 420 94.88 -34.08 1.53
N VAL A 421 93.70 -33.96 2.16
CA VAL A 421 92.70 -32.88 2.12
C VAL A 421 92.56 -32.11 0.79
N ALA A 422 91.48 -32.41 0.06
CA ALA A 422 90.82 -31.46 -0.82
C ALA A 422 89.31 -31.51 -0.59
N ALA A 423 88.73 -30.32 -0.45
CA ALA A 423 87.34 -30.04 -0.13
C ALA A 423 86.32 -30.80 -0.99
N VAL A 424 85.28 -31.32 -0.34
CA VAL A 424 83.93 -31.49 -0.89
C VAL A 424 83.01 -31.09 0.27
N GLY A 425 82.55 -29.85 0.35
CA GLY A 425 81.58 -29.30 -0.59
C GLY A 425 80.24 -29.29 0.14
N LEU A 426 80.13 -28.41 1.13
CA LEU A 426 78.88 -28.02 1.78
C LEU A 426 78.02 -27.36 0.71
N LEU A 427 77.26 -28.15 -0.04
CA LEU A 427 76.23 -27.64 -0.95
C LEU A 427 74.96 -27.39 -0.13
N LEU A 428 74.98 -26.24 0.55
CA LEU A 428 73.77 -25.49 0.86
C LEU A 428 73.11 -25.11 -0.48
N ALA A 429 72.14 -25.90 -0.93
CA ALA A 429 71.22 -25.45 -1.96
C ALA A 429 70.06 -24.72 -1.26
N ALA A 430 70.14 -23.40 -1.26
CA ALA A 430 69.01 -22.52 -1.03
C ALA A 430 67.91 -22.86 -2.04
N GLY A 431 66.75 -23.28 -1.55
CA GLY A 431 65.51 -23.42 -2.31
C GLY A 431 64.52 -22.33 -1.91
N SER A 432 64.86 -21.07 -2.17
CA SER A 432 63.90 -19.97 -2.16
C SER A 432 63.21 -19.87 -3.53
N LEU A 433 61.88 -19.91 -3.51
CA LEU A 433 60.93 -19.32 -4.46
C LEU A 433 60.91 -19.85 -5.91
N ALA A 434 59.87 -20.64 -6.21
CA ALA A 434 59.20 -20.61 -7.52
C ALA A 434 57.69 -20.93 -7.38
N PHE A 435 56.91 -20.01 -6.81
CA PHE A 435 55.46 -19.99 -6.99
C PHE A 435 55.08 -18.72 -7.77
N ALA A 436 55.15 -18.80 -9.10
CA ALA A 436 54.53 -17.82 -10.00
C ALA A 436 54.30 -18.42 -11.39
N LYS A 437 53.03 -18.79 -11.64
CA LYS A 437 52.26 -18.75 -12.92
C LYS A 437 51.48 -20.04 -13.19
N ARG A 438 50.20 -20.01 -12.83
CA ARG A 438 49.13 -20.45 -13.74
C ARG A 438 47.99 -19.44 -13.72
N ARG A 439 48.16 -18.38 -14.54
CA ARG A 439 47.06 -17.66 -15.19
C ARG A 439 47.12 -18.02 -16.68
N LYS A 440 46.16 -18.81 -17.17
CA LYS A 440 45.32 -18.51 -18.37
C LYS A 440 44.57 -19.73 -18.90
N LYS A 441 43.33 -19.42 -19.33
CA LYS A 441 42.29 -20.19 -20.06
C LYS A 441 41.36 -20.95 -19.12
N LEU A 442 40.09 -20.62 -18.96
CA LEU A 442 39.14 -19.74 -19.68
C LEU A 442 38.25 -19.04 -18.65
#